data_AF-A0A1V5N5N6-F1
#
_entry.id   AF-A0A1V5N5N6-F1
#
_cell.length_a   1.000
_cell.length_b   1.000
_cell.length_c   1.000
_cell.angle_alpha   90.00
_cell.angle_beta   90.00
_cell.angle_gamma   90.00
#
_symmetry.space_group_name_H-M   'P 1'
#
loop_
_entity.id
_entity.type
_entity.pdbx_description
1 polymer ?
#
loop_
_entity_poly.entity_id
_entity_poly.type
_entity_poly.pdbx_seq_one_letter_code
_entity_poly.pdbx_strand_id
1 'polypeptide(L)'
;MHYYPTKKIKKLLHLLIAGVAFFIILSAFKTRSINTADEEIALWEKQLNEINFIVIRISATNLINGLNLNKNQIEELRKLQKDMDTLRIHPQCSDKEDMIPEITEIRNTYNNLLSHLLTQKKLPGELKKKVYETRLNHSLMIKKTLLGHSKSQKTDLGCIKCHALPRHFPKGDIKTLKNKHVYFWQRPVIDKKHALGLLGKEGNLIIWYARKKVDAILTTSQKSIINSFNCCLIPPGELADPMRAGQAFSTDDWIKYLREIRQYDKKTWNAYKNLYIKPLEDIIIAVLPSISEYDKELALWRMEKILNETRKMDEVTFELRKEEICRRMEACYNFNDITGVSRRSKNIQLYVNAMYLLFPGNDTLYSRLANAQ
;
A
#
# COMPACT_ATOMS: atom_id res chain seq x y z
N MET A 1 53.78 -38.22 49.39
CA MET A 1 54.70 -37.66 48.38
C MET A 1 53.99 -36.52 47.65
N HIS A 2 54.25 -35.27 48.01
CA HIS A 2 53.68 -34.11 47.32
C HIS A 2 54.53 -33.81 46.09
N TYR A 3 54.01 -34.15 44.91
CA TYR A 3 54.68 -33.90 43.65
C TYR A 3 54.57 -32.42 43.30
N TYR A 4 55.58 -31.63 43.69
CA TYR A 4 55.65 -30.22 43.32
C TYR A 4 56.05 -30.12 41.84
N PRO A 5 55.20 -29.54 40.97
CA PRO A 5 55.53 -29.39 39.56
C PRO A 5 56.78 -28.53 39.41
N THR A 6 57.75 -29.04 38.67
CA THR A 6 59.02 -28.35 38.40
C THR A 6 58.75 -27.00 37.72
N LYS A 7 59.65 -26.03 37.91
CA LYS A 7 59.53 -24.66 37.36
C LYS A 7 59.23 -24.63 35.84
N LYS A 8 59.66 -25.67 35.10
CA LYS A 8 59.35 -25.87 33.67
C LYS A 8 57.87 -26.16 33.40
N ILE A 9 57.23 -27.01 34.20
CA ILE A 9 55.81 -27.38 34.05
C ILE A 9 54.91 -26.16 34.31
N LYS A 10 55.24 -25.34 35.31
CA LYS A 10 54.51 -24.09 35.58
C LYS A 10 54.57 -23.12 34.39
N LYS A 11 55.73 -22.96 33.76
CA LYS A 11 55.91 -22.08 32.59
C LYS A 11 55.12 -22.58 31.36
N LEU A 12 55.09 -23.90 31.14
CA LEU A 12 54.32 -24.51 30.06
C LEU A 12 52.80 -24.31 30.27
N LEU A 13 52.33 -24.46 31.50
CA LEU A 13 50.92 -24.25 31.85
C LEU A 13 50.50 -22.80 31.66
N HIS A 14 51.33 -21.82 32.03
CA HIS A 14 51.02 -20.39 31.81
C HIS A 14 50.98 -20.04 30.32
N LEU A 15 51.88 -20.60 29.50
CA LEU A 15 51.84 -20.41 28.04
C LEU A 15 50.60 -21.03 27.41
N LEU A 16 50.15 -22.19 27.91
CA LEU A 16 48.96 -22.86 27.42
C LEU A 16 47.69 -22.10 27.81
N ILE A 17 47.61 -21.61 29.05
CA ILE A 17 46.51 -20.74 29.51
C ILE A 17 46.50 -19.43 28.72
N ALA A 18 47.66 -18.79 28.50
CA ALA A 18 47.75 -17.57 27.69
C ALA A 18 47.36 -17.83 26.23
N GLY A 19 47.75 -18.95 25.66
CA GLY A 19 47.36 -19.36 24.31
C GLY A 19 45.86 -19.61 24.18
N VAL A 20 45.25 -20.31 25.14
CA VAL A 20 43.80 -20.53 25.18
C VAL A 20 43.04 -19.22 25.39
N ALA A 21 43.48 -18.37 26.31
CA ALA A 21 42.87 -17.05 26.54
C ALA A 21 42.97 -16.16 25.29
N PHE A 22 44.13 -16.16 24.61
CA PHE A 22 44.31 -15.43 23.36
C PHE A 22 43.42 -15.99 22.23
N PHE A 23 43.23 -17.31 22.16
CA PHE A 23 42.32 -17.92 21.18
C PHE A 23 40.85 -17.60 21.49
N ILE A 24 40.46 -17.57 22.77
CA ILE A 24 39.12 -17.16 23.20
C ILE A 24 38.90 -15.67 22.86
N ILE A 25 39.87 -14.80 23.16
CA ILE A 25 39.82 -13.38 22.82
C ILE A 25 39.76 -13.19 21.29
N LEU A 26 40.60 -13.86 20.51
CA LEU A 26 40.55 -13.80 19.04
C LEU A 26 39.24 -14.38 18.47
N SER A 27 38.64 -15.38 19.11
CA SER A 27 37.34 -15.92 18.70
C SER A 27 36.17 -15.00 19.08
N ALA A 28 36.29 -14.23 20.15
CA ALA A 28 35.35 -13.18 20.54
C ALA A 28 35.55 -11.89 19.70
N PHE A 29 36.78 -11.61 19.25
CA PHE A 29 37.16 -10.55 18.33
C PHE A 29 37.09 -10.95 16.85
N LYS A 30 36.70 -12.20 16.55
CA LYS A 30 35.97 -12.51 15.33
C LYS A 30 34.61 -11.85 15.47
N THR A 31 34.68 -10.51 15.50
CA THR A 31 33.62 -9.57 15.20
C THR A 31 32.82 -10.30 14.17
N ARG A 32 31.59 -10.61 14.57
CA ARG A 32 30.53 -11.00 13.66
C ARG A 32 30.64 -9.92 12.59
N SER A 33 31.36 -10.22 11.52
CA SER A 33 31.33 -9.49 10.26
C SER A 33 29.95 -9.87 9.77
N ILE A 34 28.95 -9.32 10.46
CA ILE A 34 27.61 -9.41 10.00
C ILE A 34 27.71 -8.72 8.67
N ASN A 35 27.42 -9.47 7.61
CA ASN A 35 27.40 -8.89 6.29
C ASN A 35 26.41 -7.75 6.38
N THR A 36 26.93 -6.52 6.44
CA THR A 36 26.14 -5.30 6.53
C THR A 36 25.12 -5.23 5.40
N ALA A 37 25.41 -5.91 4.28
CA ALA A 37 24.49 -6.12 3.18
C ALA A 37 23.28 -7.04 3.53
N ASP A 38 23.48 -8.16 4.22
CA ASP A 38 22.38 -9.08 4.58
C ASP A 38 21.47 -8.44 5.65
N GLU A 39 22.05 -7.72 6.60
CA GLU A 39 21.31 -6.90 7.58
C GLU A 39 20.55 -5.76 6.91
N GLU A 40 21.18 -5.01 6.01
CA GLU A 40 20.53 -3.94 5.24
C GLU A 40 19.35 -4.51 4.43
N ILE A 41 19.53 -5.66 3.78
CA ILE A 41 18.48 -6.35 3.03
C ILE A 41 17.33 -6.75 3.95
N ALA A 42 17.61 -7.41 5.07
CA ALA A 42 16.59 -7.87 6.01
C ALA A 42 15.80 -6.70 6.62
N LEU A 43 16.51 -5.63 7.01
CA LEU A 43 15.91 -4.41 7.53
C LEU A 43 15.04 -3.73 6.47
N TRP A 44 15.51 -3.61 5.23
CA TRP A 44 14.74 -3.00 4.15
C TRP A 44 13.49 -3.80 3.79
N GLU A 45 13.60 -5.13 3.71
CA GLU A 45 12.47 -6.03 3.52
C GLU A 45 11.44 -5.87 4.65
N LYS A 46 11.88 -5.77 5.91
CA LYS A 46 11.02 -5.52 7.06
C LYS A 46 10.25 -4.20 6.93
N GLN A 47 10.94 -3.10 6.57
CA GLN A 47 10.33 -1.78 6.39
C GLN A 47 9.31 -1.75 5.24
N LEU A 48 9.63 -2.38 4.10
CA LEU A 48 8.71 -2.47 2.97
C LEU A 48 7.46 -3.27 3.33
N ASN A 49 7.62 -4.40 4.01
CA ASN A 49 6.49 -5.21 4.47
C ASN A 49 5.64 -4.48 5.51
N GLU A 50 6.24 -3.72 6.42
CA GLU A 50 5.53 -2.91 7.42
C GLU A 50 4.62 -1.85 6.75
N ILE A 51 5.16 -1.07 5.81
CA ILE A 51 4.37 -0.08 5.08
C ILE A 51 3.28 -0.75 4.25
N ASN A 52 3.62 -1.82 3.51
CA ASN A 52 2.65 -2.54 2.70
C ASN A 52 1.51 -3.12 3.56
N PHE A 53 1.83 -3.67 4.74
CA PHE A 53 0.84 -4.17 5.68
C PHE A 53 -0.12 -3.07 6.13
N ILE A 54 0.39 -1.90 6.54
CA ILE A 54 -0.44 -0.77 6.96
C ILE A 54 -1.34 -0.31 5.81
N VAL A 55 -0.81 -0.25 4.58
CA VAL A 55 -1.58 0.16 3.40
C VAL A 55 -2.74 -0.78 3.10
N ILE A 56 -2.50 -2.09 3.11
CA ILE A 56 -3.54 -3.08 2.90
C ILE A 56 -4.54 -3.06 4.05
N ARG A 57 -4.09 -2.84 5.30
CA ARG A 57 -4.98 -2.74 6.47
C ARG A 57 -5.90 -1.52 6.42
N ILE A 58 -5.40 -0.36 5.99
CA ILE A 58 -6.23 0.82 5.72
C ILE A 58 -7.28 0.52 4.66
N SER A 59 -6.84 -0.11 3.56
CA SER A 59 -7.72 -0.47 2.44
C SER A 59 -8.80 -1.47 2.85
N ALA A 60 -8.44 -2.51 3.62
CA ALA A 60 -9.36 -3.47 4.18
C ALA A 60 -10.38 -2.80 5.12
N THR A 61 -9.91 -1.93 6.02
CA THR A 61 -10.80 -1.16 6.92
C THR A 61 -11.79 -0.30 6.15
N ASN A 62 -11.32 0.44 5.13
CA ASN A 62 -12.17 1.25 4.26
C ASN A 62 -13.22 0.41 3.53
N LEU A 63 -12.80 -0.73 2.96
CA LEU A 63 -13.70 -1.64 2.28
C LEU A 63 -14.79 -2.15 3.23
N ILE A 64 -14.39 -2.71 4.38
CA ILE A 64 -15.30 -3.31 5.36
C ILE A 64 -16.32 -2.27 5.87
N ASN A 65 -15.87 -1.06 6.22
CA ASN A 65 -16.76 0.02 6.64
C ASN A 65 -17.79 0.39 5.55
N GLY A 66 -17.41 0.37 4.27
CA GLY A 66 -18.31 0.71 3.16
C GLY A 66 -19.16 -0.43 2.61
N LEU A 67 -19.01 -1.66 3.12
CA LEU A 67 -19.84 -2.81 2.69
C LEU A 67 -21.18 -2.89 3.41
N ASN A 68 -21.40 -2.11 4.47
CA ASN A 68 -22.63 -2.14 5.27
C ASN A 68 -23.03 -3.58 5.64
N LEU A 69 -22.07 -4.34 6.17
CA LEU A 69 -22.28 -5.74 6.54
C LEU A 69 -23.31 -5.84 7.65
N ASN A 70 -24.26 -6.78 7.57
CA ASN A 70 -25.19 -7.05 8.68
C ASN A 70 -24.53 -7.93 9.76
N LYS A 71 -25.20 -8.05 10.92
CA LYS A 71 -24.70 -8.77 12.09
C LYS A 71 -24.29 -10.22 11.78
N ASN A 72 -25.10 -10.96 11.03
CA ASN A 72 -24.78 -12.33 10.64
C ASN A 72 -23.52 -12.38 9.75
N GLN A 73 -23.43 -11.49 8.75
CA GLN A 73 -22.25 -11.41 7.88
C GLN A 73 -20.98 -11.08 8.68
N ILE A 74 -21.07 -10.16 9.63
CA ILE A 74 -19.96 -9.80 10.52
C ILE A 74 -19.51 -11.02 11.33
N GLU A 75 -20.44 -11.75 11.95
CA GLU A 75 -20.12 -12.94 12.74
C GLU A 75 -19.48 -14.06 11.91
N GLU A 76 -19.98 -14.31 10.70
CA GLU A 76 -19.43 -15.32 9.79
C GLU A 76 -18.03 -14.94 9.29
N LEU A 77 -17.81 -13.68 8.89
CA LEU A 77 -16.49 -13.20 8.48
C LEU A 77 -15.49 -13.24 9.63
N ARG A 78 -15.92 -12.86 10.83
CA ARG A 78 -15.10 -12.93 12.05
C ARG A 78 -14.66 -14.36 12.36
N LYS A 79 -15.54 -15.36 12.21
CA LYS A 79 -15.16 -16.78 12.39
C LYS A 79 -14.05 -17.19 11.42
N LEU A 80 -14.15 -16.83 10.15
CA LEU A 80 -13.12 -17.12 9.15
C LEU A 80 -11.81 -16.36 9.40
N GLN A 81 -11.90 -15.15 9.95
CA GLN A 81 -10.74 -14.29 10.21
C GLN A 81 -9.92 -14.74 11.44
N LYS A 82 -10.53 -15.47 12.40
CA LYS A 82 -9.79 -16.07 13.52
C LYS A 82 -8.66 -16.99 13.06
N ASP A 83 -8.88 -17.77 11.99
CA ASP A 83 -7.86 -18.66 11.43
C ASP A 83 -6.63 -17.84 10.97
N MET A 84 -6.84 -16.66 10.37
CA MET A 84 -5.76 -15.76 9.96
C MET A 84 -5.01 -15.16 11.14
N ASP A 85 -5.72 -14.77 12.21
CA ASP A 85 -5.09 -14.17 13.40
C ASP A 85 -4.24 -15.20 14.18
N THR A 86 -4.54 -16.51 14.07
CA THR A 86 -3.69 -17.55 14.70
C THR A 86 -2.26 -17.56 14.17
N LEU A 87 -2.05 -17.12 12.92
CA LEU A 87 -0.73 -17.08 12.30
C LEU A 87 0.15 -15.94 12.82
N ARG A 88 -0.42 -15.00 13.60
CA ARG A 88 0.29 -13.82 14.15
C ARG A 88 1.09 -13.09 13.06
N ILE A 89 0.49 -12.98 11.86
CA ILE A 89 1.03 -12.23 10.72
C ILE A 89 0.85 -10.74 11.01
N HIS A 90 1.64 -10.26 11.94
CA HIS A 90 1.88 -8.84 12.14
C HIS A 90 3.36 -8.64 11.90
N PRO A 91 3.75 -7.84 10.89
CA PRO A 91 5.15 -7.47 10.76
C PRO A 91 5.58 -6.93 12.11
N GLN A 92 6.67 -7.48 12.66
CA GLN A 92 7.28 -6.87 13.83
C GLN A 92 7.59 -5.43 13.45
N CYS A 93 7.06 -4.46 14.19
CA CYS A 93 7.38 -3.07 13.94
C CYS A 93 8.89 -2.92 14.00
N SER A 94 9.46 -2.21 13.03
CA SER A 94 10.84 -1.76 13.13
C SER A 94 10.90 -0.74 14.25
N ASP A 95 11.89 -0.85 15.13
CA ASP A 95 12.14 0.20 16.11
C ASP A 95 12.37 1.51 15.34
N LYS A 96 11.91 2.63 15.92
CA LYS A 96 11.94 3.93 15.24
C LYS A 96 13.35 4.32 14.77
N GLU A 97 14.37 3.84 15.47
CA GLU A 97 15.78 4.16 15.24
C GLU A 97 16.34 3.49 13.98
N ASP A 98 15.76 2.38 13.52
CA ASP A 98 16.26 1.63 12.36
C ASP A 98 15.59 2.03 11.03
N MET A 99 14.56 2.87 11.07
CA MET A 99 13.79 3.24 9.88
C MET A 99 14.39 4.43 9.15
N ILE A 100 14.37 4.35 7.81
CA ILE A 100 14.69 5.50 6.97
C ILE A 100 13.70 6.64 7.29
N PRO A 101 14.15 7.90 7.46
CA PRO A 101 13.29 9.01 7.87
C PRO A 101 12.02 9.16 7.04
N GLU A 102 12.12 9.03 5.72
CA GLU A 102 10.96 9.10 4.82
C GLU A 102 9.92 8.01 5.11
N ILE A 103 10.34 6.80 5.46
CA ILE A 103 9.43 5.71 5.82
C ILE A 103 8.78 5.95 7.17
N THR A 104 9.53 6.48 8.14
CA THR A 104 8.99 6.81 9.47
C THR A 104 7.83 7.79 9.34
N GLU A 105 7.95 8.83 8.51
CA GLU A 105 6.88 9.79 8.27
C GLU A 105 5.65 9.15 7.60
N ILE A 106 5.87 8.32 6.58
CA ILE A 106 4.80 7.59 5.90
C ILE A 106 4.04 6.70 6.89
N ARG A 107 4.78 5.90 7.67
CA ARG A 107 4.23 5.02 8.70
C ARG A 107 3.38 5.78 9.70
N ASN A 108 3.93 6.86 10.27
CA ASN A 108 3.24 7.61 11.32
C ASN A 108 1.93 8.22 10.81
N THR A 109 1.95 8.79 9.59
CA THR A 109 0.75 9.34 8.96
C THR A 109 -0.31 8.27 8.73
N TYR A 110 0.09 7.11 8.20
CA TYR A 110 -0.84 6.02 7.92
C TYR A 110 -1.39 5.35 9.18
N ASN A 111 -0.59 5.20 10.23
CA ASN A 111 -1.09 4.72 11.52
C ASN A 111 -2.10 5.70 12.14
N ASN A 112 -1.86 7.01 12.01
CA ASN A 112 -2.81 8.03 12.45
C ASN A 112 -4.13 7.93 11.67
N LEU A 113 -4.04 7.77 10.34
CA LEU A 113 -5.21 7.51 9.49
C LEU A 113 -5.95 6.24 9.92
N LEU A 114 -5.25 5.12 10.07
CA LEU A 114 -5.84 3.84 10.46
C LEU A 114 -6.57 3.95 11.81
N SER A 115 -6.02 4.67 12.78
CA SER A 115 -6.66 4.92 14.07
C SER A 115 -8.01 5.65 13.91
N HIS A 116 -8.08 6.67 13.04
CA HIS A 116 -9.33 7.38 12.74
C HIS A 116 -10.35 6.46 12.05
N LEU A 117 -9.91 5.64 11.09
CA LEU A 117 -10.78 4.70 10.37
C LEU A 117 -11.35 3.61 11.28
N LEU A 118 -10.53 3.07 12.19
CA LEU A 118 -10.97 2.06 13.16
C LEU A 118 -11.95 2.64 14.18
N THR A 119 -11.88 3.94 14.46
CA THR A 119 -12.78 4.63 15.41
C THR A 119 -13.96 5.33 14.73
N GLN A 120 -14.07 5.28 13.40
CA GLN A 120 -15.07 6.00 12.59
C GLN A 120 -15.16 7.50 12.90
N LYS A 121 -14.06 8.09 13.41
CA LYS A 121 -14.00 9.54 13.65
C LYS A 121 -13.88 10.26 12.32
N LYS A 122 -14.66 11.33 12.12
CA LYS A 122 -14.50 12.23 10.97
C LYS A 122 -13.02 12.61 10.83
N LEU A 123 -12.49 12.47 9.61
CA LEU A 123 -11.10 12.84 9.35
C LEU A 123 -10.94 14.37 9.47
N PRO A 124 -9.99 14.87 10.27
CA PRO A 124 -9.61 16.27 10.23
C PRO A 124 -9.12 16.68 8.83
N GLY A 125 -9.46 17.88 8.37
CA GLY A 125 -9.03 18.39 7.06
C GLY A 125 -7.50 18.37 6.88
N GLU A 126 -6.77 18.75 7.93
CA GLU A 126 -5.30 18.69 7.98
C GLU A 126 -4.76 17.25 7.82
N LEU A 127 -5.42 16.27 8.42
CA LEU A 127 -5.04 14.86 8.25
C LEU A 127 -5.32 14.37 6.84
N LYS A 128 -6.46 14.76 6.22
CA LYS A 128 -6.76 14.44 4.81
C LYS A 128 -5.68 14.97 3.88
N LYS A 129 -5.27 16.24 4.06
CA LYS A 129 -4.18 16.86 3.31
C LYS A 129 -2.86 16.13 3.53
N LYS A 130 -2.50 15.84 4.78
CA LYS A 130 -1.26 15.14 5.11
C LYS A 130 -1.22 13.71 4.52
N VAL A 131 -2.33 12.98 4.55
CA VAL A 131 -2.44 11.65 3.93
C VAL A 131 -2.20 11.73 2.43
N TYR A 132 -2.75 12.75 1.75
CA TYR A 132 -2.53 12.97 0.33
C TYR A 132 -1.06 13.21 0.01
N GLU A 133 -0.42 14.16 0.69
CA GLU A 133 1.01 14.45 0.55
C GLU A 133 1.87 13.22 0.81
N THR A 134 1.57 12.50 1.90
CA THR A 134 2.25 11.25 2.24
C THR A 134 2.04 10.17 1.18
N ARG A 135 0.85 10.08 0.57
CA ARG A 135 0.60 9.12 -0.53
C ARG A 135 1.41 9.45 -1.77
N LEU A 136 1.57 10.73 -2.12
CA LEU A 136 2.43 11.16 -3.20
C LEU A 136 3.89 10.78 -2.91
N ASN A 137 4.38 11.09 -1.71
CA ASN A 137 5.74 10.75 -1.27
C ASN A 137 5.99 9.24 -1.28
N HIS A 138 5.04 8.44 -0.79
CA HIS A 138 5.11 6.98 -0.84
C HIS A 138 5.14 6.46 -2.28
N SER A 139 4.33 7.02 -3.19
CA SER A 139 4.33 6.64 -4.61
C SER A 139 5.66 6.97 -5.29
N LEU A 140 6.26 8.12 -4.97
CA LEU A 140 7.59 8.49 -5.42
C LEU A 140 8.69 7.57 -4.84
N MET A 141 8.58 7.18 -3.57
CA MET A 141 9.49 6.21 -2.94
C MET A 141 9.40 4.85 -3.66
N ILE A 142 8.20 4.32 -3.92
CA ILE A 142 8.00 3.11 -4.73
C ILE A 142 8.66 3.29 -6.10
N LYS A 143 8.47 4.43 -6.77
CA LYS A 143 9.12 4.70 -8.06
C LYS A 143 10.66 4.65 -7.95
N LYS A 144 11.28 5.29 -6.94
CA LYS A 144 12.74 5.22 -6.70
C LYS A 144 13.22 3.79 -6.57
N THR A 145 12.52 2.98 -5.78
CA THR A 145 12.89 1.58 -5.53
C THR A 145 12.78 0.72 -6.79
N LEU A 146 11.78 0.95 -7.65
CA LEU A 146 11.61 0.21 -8.90
C LEU A 146 12.66 0.62 -9.95
N LEU A 147 13.00 1.92 -10.04
CA LEU A 147 14.06 2.41 -10.92
C LEU A 147 15.43 1.84 -10.52
N GLY A 148 15.73 1.81 -9.22
CA GLY A 148 16.96 1.25 -8.68
C GLY A 148 17.06 -0.27 -8.84
N HIS A 149 15.94 -0.98 -9.02
CA HIS A 149 15.92 -2.45 -9.04
C HIS A 149 16.71 -3.01 -10.23
N SER A 150 16.76 -2.26 -11.35
CA SER A 150 17.63 -2.58 -12.49
C SER A 150 19.11 -2.74 -12.11
N LYS A 151 19.52 -2.24 -10.94
CA LYS A 151 20.88 -2.24 -10.40
C LYS A 151 21.06 -3.15 -9.17
N SER A 152 20.02 -3.85 -8.70
CA SER A 152 20.07 -4.65 -7.47
C SER A 152 20.17 -6.16 -7.72
N GLN A 153 20.67 -6.91 -6.72
CA GLN A 153 20.90 -8.35 -6.76
C GLN A 153 19.62 -9.20 -6.90
N LYS A 154 19.78 -10.43 -7.40
CA LYS A 154 18.72 -11.42 -7.65
C LYS A 154 18.38 -12.19 -6.36
N THR A 155 17.41 -11.74 -5.59
CA THR A 155 16.75 -12.62 -4.60
C THR A 155 15.47 -13.22 -5.20
N ASP A 156 15.12 -14.43 -4.76
CA ASP A 156 13.99 -15.16 -5.34
C ASP A 156 12.64 -14.84 -4.71
N LEU A 157 12.60 -14.20 -3.53
CA LEU A 157 11.38 -13.94 -2.75
C LEU A 157 11.45 -12.58 -2.02
N GLY A 158 10.29 -12.09 -1.57
CA GLY A 158 10.16 -10.83 -0.83
C GLY A 158 9.91 -9.58 -1.69
N CYS A 159 9.74 -8.45 -1.03
CA CYS A 159 9.62 -7.12 -1.63
C CYS A 159 10.92 -6.71 -2.34
N ILE A 160 12.08 -7.03 -1.77
CA ILE A 160 13.41 -6.77 -2.37
C ILE A 160 13.61 -7.38 -3.77
N LYS A 161 12.80 -8.39 -4.14
CA LYS A 161 12.77 -8.95 -5.49
C LYS A 161 12.35 -7.94 -6.57
N CYS A 162 11.57 -6.94 -6.19
CA CYS A 162 11.10 -5.90 -7.09
C CYS A 162 11.62 -4.51 -6.70
N HIS A 163 12.05 -4.33 -5.45
CA HIS A 163 12.43 -3.05 -4.87
C HIS A 163 13.93 -3.02 -4.55
N ALA A 164 14.65 -2.05 -5.10
CA ALA A 164 16.07 -1.86 -4.78
C ALA A 164 16.28 -1.46 -3.32
N LEU A 165 17.50 -1.72 -2.81
CA LEU A 165 17.97 -1.14 -1.56
C LEU A 165 18.14 0.38 -1.67
N PRO A 166 18.04 1.13 -0.55
CA PRO A 166 18.18 2.60 -0.53
C PRO A 166 19.45 3.11 -1.19
N ARG A 167 20.58 2.43 -1.00
CA ARG A 167 21.87 2.78 -1.63
C ARG A 167 21.86 2.74 -3.17
N HIS A 168 20.87 2.09 -3.76
CA HIS A 168 20.69 2.00 -5.23
C HIS A 168 19.63 2.96 -5.77
N PHE A 169 19.04 3.82 -4.92
CA PHE A 169 18.06 4.80 -5.38
C PHE A 169 18.71 5.80 -6.35
N PRO A 170 18.00 6.14 -7.45
CA PRO A 170 18.45 7.22 -8.33
C PRO A 170 18.53 8.53 -7.54
N LYS A 171 19.62 9.29 -7.76
CA LYS A 171 19.80 10.65 -7.23
C LYS A 171 19.06 11.66 -8.12
N GLY A 172 18.68 12.81 -7.55
CA GLY A 172 18.04 13.91 -8.28
C GLY A 172 16.53 13.78 -8.44
N ASP A 173 15.96 14.59 -9.34
CA ASP A 173 14.53 14.53 -9.66
C ASP A 173 14.22 13.31 -10.52
N ILE A 174 13.33 12.45 -10.02
CA ILE A 174 12.93 11.19 -10.64
C ILE A 174 11.54 11.28 -11.30
N LYS A 175 10.88 12.45 -11.25
CA LYS A 175 9.52 12.62 -11.78
C LYS A 175 9.45 12.26 -13.26
N THR A 176 10.45 12.64 -14.05
CA THR A 176 10.53 12.40 -15.50
C THR A 176 11.10 11.03 -15.88
N LEU A 177 11.69 10.30 -14.95
CA LEU A 177 12.28 8.98 -15.24
C LEU A 177 11.18 7.95 -15.50
N LYS A 178 11.38 7.10 -16.52
CA LYS A 178 10.41 6.07 -16.93
C LYS A 178 10.67 4.75 -16.18
N ASN A 179 9.63 4.20 -15.56
CA ASN A 179 9.67 2.84 -15.02
C ASN A 179 9.54 1.83 -16.15
N LYS A 180 10.03 0.60 -15.91
CA LYS A 180 9.70 -0.53 -16.77
C LYS A 180 8.18 -0.70 -16.79
N HIS A 181 7.61 -0.73 -17.99
CA HIS A 181 6.18 -0.97 -18.16
C HIS A 181 5.81 -2.34 -17.58
N VAL A 182 4.78 -2.36 -16.73
CA VAL A 182 4.22 -3.59 -16.16
C VAL A 182 2.97 -3.94 -16.96
N TYR A 183 3.09 -4.98 -17.78
CA TYR A 183 1.98 -5.43 -18.60
C TYR A 183 0.91 -6.13 -17.76
N PHE A 184 -0.35 -6.11 -18.24
CA PHE A 184 -1.49 -6.68 -17.53
C PHE A 184 -1.29 -8.16 -17.15
N TRP A 185 -0.61 -8.96 -17.99
CA TRP A 185 -0.35 -10.38 -17.71
C TRP A 185 0.68 -10.61 -16.59
N GLN A 186 1.49 -9.61 -16.26
CA GLN A 186 2.47 -9.69 -15.18
C GLN A 186 1.84 -9.41 -13.81
N ARG A 187 0.70 -8.72 -13.78
CA ARG A 187 0.03 -8.27 -12.56
C ARG A 187 -0.39 -9.42 -11.64
N PRO A 188 -0.99 -10.54 -12.11
CA PRO A 188 -1.30 -11.67 -11.25
C PRO A 188 -0.07 -12.25 -10.53
N VAL A 189 1.09 -12.25 -11.18
CA VAL A 189 2.35 -12.74 -10.60
C VAL A 189 2.87 -11.77 -9.54
N ILE A 190 2.78 -10.46 -9.79
CA ILE A 190 3.16 -9.41 -8.84
C ILE A 190 2.25 -9.44 -7.62
N ASP A 191 0.93 -9.48 -7.83
CA ASP A 191 -0.07 -9.53 -6.76
C ASP A 191 0.14 -10.76 -5.87
N LYS A 192 0.38 -11.93 -6.47
CA LYS A 192 0.71 -13.16 -5.74
C LYS A 192 1.99 -13.02 -4.91
N LYS A 193 3.03 -12.35 -5.44
CA LYS A 193 4.27 -12.11 -4.69
C LYS A 193 4.04 -11.15 -3.52
N HIS A 194 3.28 -10.08 -3.71
CA HIS A 194 2.92 -9.17 -2.61
C HIS A 194 2.13 -9.89 -1.53
N ALA A 195 1.14 -10.69 -1.92
CA ALA A 195 0.36 -11.45 -0.97
C ALA A 195 1.21 -12.50 -0.23
N LEU A 196 2.15 -13.15 -0.91
CA LEU A 196 3.11 -14.09 -0.29
C LEU A 196 4.07 -13.40 0.68
N GLY A 197 4.58 -12.22 0.34
CA GLY A 197 5.43 -11.43 1.23
C GLY A 197 4.68 -10.96 2.48
N LEU A 198 3.43 -10.51 2.31
CA LEU A 198 2.60 -10.02 3.40
C LEU A 198 2.08 -11.12 4.32
N LEU A 199 1.56 -12.21 3.74
CA LEU A 199 0.79 -13.22 4.49
C LEU A 199 1.55 -14.53 4.70
N GLY A 200 2.75 -14.67 4.13
CA GLY A 200 3.45 -15.95 4.11
C GLY A 200 2.72 -17.03 3.33
N LYS A 201 3.26 -18.25 3.32
CA LYS A 201 2.63 -19.38 2.63
C LYS A 201 1.36 -19.84 3.32
N GLU A 202 1.34 -19.94 4.65
CA GLU A 202 0.14 -20.41 5.38
C GLU A 202 -1.03 -19.43 5.23
N GLY A 203 -0.79 -18.12 5.40
CA GLY A 203 -1.86 -17.13 5.25
C GLY A 203 -2.47 -17.14 3.85
N ASN A 204 -1.64 -17.30 2.82
CA ASN A 204 -2.14 -17.46 1.44
C ASN A 204 -3.03 -18.69 1.27
N LEU A 205 -2.68 -19.81 1.90
CA LEU A 205 -3.49 -21.03 1.85
C LEU A 205 -4.84 -20.84 2.56
N ILE A 206 -4.85 -20.20 3.74
CA ILE A 206 -6.09 -19.89 4.47
C ILE A 206 -7.01 -19.04 3.60
N ILE A 207 -6.52 -17.92 3.06
CA ILE A 207 -7.30 -17.05 2.16
C ILE A 207 -7.79 -17.83 0.95
N TRP A 208 -6.93 -18.66 0.34
CA TRP A 208 -7.30 -19.47 -0.80
C TRP A 208 -8.49 -20.38 -0.46
N TYR A 209 -8.44 -21.16 0.60
CA TYR A 209 -9.53 -22.07 0.96
C TYR A 209 -10.79 -21.35 1.46
N ALA A 210 -10.66 -20.19 2.08
CA ALA A 210 -11.79 -19.39 2.56
C ALA A 210 -12.54 -18.63 1.45
N ARG A 211 -11.91 -18.39 0.29
CA ARG A 211 -12.42 -17.46 -0.74
C ARG A 211 -13.88 -17.65 -1.18
N LYS A 212 -14.31 -18.90 -1.34
CA LYS A 212 -15.69 -19.22 -1.75
C LYS A 212 -16.68 -19.03 -0.60
N LYS A 213 -16.27 -19.29 0.64
CA LYS A 213 -17.10 -19.05 1.83
C LYS A 213 -17.30 -17.55 2.04
N VAL A 214 -16.23 -16.76 1.90
CA VAL A 214 -16.32 -15.30 1.94
C VAL A 214 -17.29 -14.77 0.88
N ASP A 215 -17.20 -15.26 -0.36
CA ASP A 215 -18.14 -14.85 -1.41
C ASP A 215 -19.59 -15.22 -1.09
N ALA A 216 -19.84 -16.37 -0.47
CA ALA A 216 -21.19 -16.80 -0.12
C ALA A 216 -21.83 -15.91 0.96
N ILE A 217 -21.04 -15.28 1.83
CA ILE A 217 -21.53 -14.37 2.88
C ILE A 217 -22.06 -13.06 2.28
N LEU A 218 -21.50 -12.59 1.16
CA LEU A 218 -21.82 -11.29 0.58
C LEU A 218 -23.09 -11.32 -0.29
N THR A 219 -23.85 -10.23 -0.28
CA THR A 219 -24.96 -9.99 -1.21
C THR A 219 -24.44 -9.66 -2.62
N THR A 220 -25.30 -9.76 -3.63
CA THR A 220 -24.96 -9.37 -5.02
C THR A 220 -24.48 -7.91 -5.11
N SER A 221 -25.11 -6.99 -4.37
CA SER A 221 -24.71 -5.58 -4.35
C SER A 221 -23.32 -5.38 -3.71
N GLN A 222 -23.05 -6.06 -2.58
CA GLN A 222 -21.74 -6.04 -1.95
C GLN A 222 -20.65 -6.64 -2.85
N LYS A 223 -20.97 -7.72 -3.58
CA LYS A 223 -20.08 -8.31 -4.60
C LYS A 223 -19.74 -7.30 -5.71
N SER A 224 -20.71 -6.51 -6.16
CA SER A 224 -20.47 -5.45 -7.14
C SER A 224 -19.48 -4.41 -6.61
N ILE A 225 -19.65 -3.97 -5.36
CA ILE A 225 -18.77 -2.99 -4.70
C ILE A 225 -17.34 -3.56 -4.61
N ILE A 226 -17.17 -4.73 -3.99
CA ILE A 226 -15.84 -5.32 -3.76
C ILE A 226 -15.12 -5.73 -5.05
N ASN A 227 -15.84 -6.15 -6.10
CA ASN A 227 -15.21 -6.48 -7.38
C ASN A 227 -14.68 -5.24 -8.12
N SER A 228 -15.23 -4.06 -7.82
CA SER A 228 -14.75 -2.77 -8.32
C SER A 228 -13.76 -2.08 -7.36
N PHE A 229 -13.56 -2.65 -6.17
CA PHE A 229 -12.72 -2.07 -5.13
C PHE A 229 -11.24 -2.08 -5.55
N ASN A 230 -10.60 -0.93 -5.35
CA ASN A 230 -9.17 -0.76 -5.53
C ASN A 230 -8.54 -0.29 -4.22
N CYS A 231 -7.31 -0.74 -3.97
CA CYS A 231 -6.52 -0.33 -2.81
C CYS A 231 -6.37 1.20 -2.83
N CYS A 232 -7.10 1.88 -1.96
CA CYS A 232 -7.08 3.32 -1.84
C CYS A 232 -6.80 3.75 -0.39
N LEU A 233 -5.76 4.57 -0.22
CA LEU A 233 -5.39 5.15 1.07
C LEU A 233 -6.09 6.46 1.37
N ILE A 234 -6.67 7.09 0.35
CA ILE A 234 -7.44 8.33 0.54
C ILE A 234 -8.87 7.87 0.81
N PRO A 235 -9.36 7.93 2.07
CA PRO A 235 -10.73 7.58 2.36
C PRO A 235 -11.70 8.59 1.71
N PRO A 236 -12.98 8.22 1.50
CA PRO A 236 -14.01 9.17 1.13
C PRO A 236 -14.13 10.29 2.19
N GLY A 237 -14.63 11.45 1.78
CA GLY A 237 -14.72 12.64 2.63
C GLY A 237 -15.54 12.43 3.91
N GLU A 238 -16.65 11.70 3.82
CA GLU A 238 -17.47 11.35 4.98
C GLU A 238 -17.35 9.84 5.28
N LEU A 239 -16.85 9.51 6.48
CA LEU A 239 -16.75 8.12 6.93
C LEU A 239 -18.06 7.59 7.52
N ALA A 240 -18.94 8.49 7.97
CA ALA A 240 -20.25 8.16 8.54
C ALA A 240 -21.27 7.79 7.45
N ASP A 241 -21.06 8.28 6.23
CA ASP A 241 -21.80 7.90 5.03
C ASP A 241 -20.80 7.42 3.95
N PRO A 242 -20.29 6.18 4.07
CA PRO A 242 -19.32 5.65 3.13
C PRO A 242 -20.03 5.26 1.83
N MET A 243 -20.57 6.25 1.10
CA MET A 243 -21.42 5.96 -0.06
C MET A 243 -20.72 5.08 -1.11
N ARG A 244 -19.38 4.98 -1.14
CA ARG A 244 -18.65 4.00 -1.97
C ARG A 244 -17.33 3.56 -1.34
N ALA A 245 -17.27 2.31 -0.87
CA ALA A 245 -16.06 1.70 -0.33
C ALA A 245 -14.92 1.72 -1.38
N GLY A 246 -13.77 2.35 -1.06
CA GLY A 246 -12.57 2.31 -1.90
C GLY A 246 -12.43 3.38 -2.98
N GLN A 247 -13.30 4.40 -3.01
CA GLN A 247 -13.17 5.47 -3.99
C GLN A 247 -12.46 6.69 -3.38
N ALA A 248 -11.25 6.99 -3.86
CA ALA A 248 -10.61 8.30 -3.72
C ALA A 248 -11.40 9.42 -4.40
N PHE A 249 -12.40 9.06 -5.22
CA PHE A 249 -13.15 10.02 -6.02
C PHE A 249 -14.25 10.67 -5.18
N SER A 250 -13.93 11.80 -4.57
CA SER A 250 -14.89 12.67 -3.88
C SER A 250 -15.69 13.47 -4.91
N THR A 251 -16.90 13.00 -5.23
CA THR A 251 -17.78 13.67 -6.22
C THR A 251 -17.98 15.15 -5.89
N ASP A 252 -18.12 15.51 -4.61
CA ASP A 252 -18.36 16.90 -4.19
C ASP A 252 -17.16 17.82 -4.45
N ASP A 253 -15.95 17.34 -4.14
CA ASP A 253 -14.71 18.09 -4.41
C ASP A 253 -14.57 18.33 -5.93
N TRP A 254 -14.88 17.32 -6.74
CA TRP A 254 -14.89 17.43 -8.20
C TRP A 254 -15.99 18.34 -8.73
N ILE A 255 -17.21 18.26 -8.20
CA ILE A 255 -18.30 19.17 -8.58
C ILE A 255 -17.90 20.61 -8.29
N LYS A 256 -17.33 20.88 -7.11
CA LYS A 256 -16.82 22.21 -6.75
C LYS A 256 -15.76 22.69 -7.75
N TYR A 257 -14.80 21.83 -8.07
CA TYR A 257 -13.77 22.11 -9.06
C TYR A 257 -14.36 22.38 -10.46
N LEU A 258 -15.34 21.58 -10.90
CA LEU A 258 -16.02 21.75 -12.18
C LEU A 258 -16.81 23.07 -12.25
N ARG A 259 -17.42 23.49 -11.14
CA ARG A 259 -18.07 24.81 -11.03
C ARG A 259 -17.07 25.94 -11.17
N GLU A 260 -15.92 25.84 -10.49
CA GLU A 260 -14.87 26.85 -10.54
C GLU A 260 -14.37 27.06 -11.98
N ILE A 261 -13.99 25.98 -12.67
CA ILE A 261 -13.44 26.12 -14.02
C ILE A 261 -14.45 26.65 -15.04
N ARG A 262 -15.76 26.45 -14.82
CA ARG A 262 -16.83 26.94 -15.71
C ARG A 262 -16.96 28.45 -15.69
N GLN A 263 -16.47 29.12 -14.64
CA GLN A 263 -16.56 30.58 -14.51
C GLN A 263 -15.59 31.34 -15.42
N TYR A 264 -14.50 30.69 -15.87
CA TYR A 264 -13.53 31.35 -16.73
C TYR A 264 -14.02 31.45 -18.17
N ASP A 265 -13.78 32.58 -18.82
CA ASP A 265 -13.97 32.70 -20.27
C ASP A 265 -12.96 31.85 -21.07
N LYS A 266 -13.16 31.75 -22.39
CA LYS A 266 -12.31 30.93 -23.28
C LYS A 266 -10.83 31.38 -23.29
N LYS A 267 -10.57 32.69 -23.25
CA LYS A 267 -9.22 33.25 -23.29
C LYS A 267 -8.50 32.92 -21.98
N THR A 268 -9.14 33.19 -20.85
CA THR A 268 -8.60 32.92 -19.51
C THR A 268 -8.32 31.43 -19.33
N TRP A 269 -9.24 30.57 -19.75
CA TRP A 269 -9.02 29.12 -19.72
C TRP A 269 -7.81 28.67 -20.50
N ASN A 270 -7.68 29.11 -21.76
CA ASN A 270 -6.56 28.69 -22.59
C ASN A 270 -5.21 29.15 -22.02
N ALA A 271 -5.18 30.30 -21.33
CA ALA A 271 -3.98 30.79 -20.65
C ALA A 271 -3.62 29.96 -19.40
N TYR A 272 -4.61 29.53 -18.63
CA TYR A 272 -4.37 28.95 -17.28
C TYR A 272 -4.75 27.48 -17.12
N LYS A 273 -5.30 26.79 -18.13
CA LYS A 273 -5.76 25.39 -18.02
C LYS A 273 -4.69 24.43 -17.49
N ASN A 274 -3.42 24.70 -17.74
CA ASN A 274 -2.32 23.87 -17.25
C ASN A 274 -2.19 23.90 -15.72
N LEU A 275 -2.58 25.01 -15.07
CA LEU A 275 -2.65 25.09 -13.60
C LEU A 275 -3.74 24.18 -13.02
N TYR A 276 -4.75 23.87 -13.82
CA TYR A 276 -5.87 23.01 -13.47
C TYR A 276 -5.60 21.54 -13.81
N ILE A 277 -4.90 21.28 -14.92
CA ILE A 277 -4.56 19.92 -15.36
C ILE A 277 -3.38 19.34 -14.57
N LYS A 278 -2.37 20.14 -14.20
CA LYS A 278 -1.18 19.65 -13.49
C LYS A 278 -1.49 19.00 -12.14
N PRO A 279 -2.39 19.53 -11.28
CA PRO A 279 -2.82 18.82 -10.08
C PRO A 279 -3.43 17.44 -10.36
N LEU A 280 -4.06 17.23 -11.53
CA LEU A 280 -4.59 15.92 -11.94
C LEU A 280 -3.48 14.90 -12.16
N GLU A 281 -2.31 15.36 -12.64
CA GLU A 281 -1.14 14.50 -12.80
C GLU A 281 -0.69 13.94 -11.44
N ASP A 282 -0.62 14.77 -10.41
CA ASP A 282 -0.26 14.35 -9.06
C ASP A 282 -1.27 13.34 -8.50
N ILE A 283 -2.57 13.53 -8.76
CA ILE A 283 -3.63 12.58 -8.39
C ILE A 283 -3.41 11.23 -9.09
N ILE A 284 -3.18 11.24 -10.41
CA ILE A 284 -2.93 10.03 -11.20
C ILE A 284 -1.70 9.29 -10.66
N ILE A 285 -0.60 10.00 -10.38
CA ILE A 285 0.64 9.41 -9.85
C ILE A 285 0.42 8.82 -8.45
N ALA A 286 -0.34 9.51 -7.60
CA ALA A 286 -0.65 9.05 -6.24
C ALA A 286 -1.52 7.77 -6.25
N VAL A 287 -2.44 7.64 -7.21
CA VAL A 287 -3.33 6.48 -7.34
C VAL A 287 -2.63 5.32 -8.06
N LEU A 288 -1.86 5.61 -9.12
CA LEU A 288 -1.20 4.64 -9.98
C LEU A 288 0.33 4.80 -9.92
N PRO A 289 0.98 4.38 -8.83
CA PRO A 289 2.44 4.36 -8.78
C PRO A 289 2.95 3.46 -9.91
N SER A 290 3.80 4.00 -10.78
CA SER A 290 4.32 3.33 -11.99
C SER A 290 3.39 3.27 -13.20
N ILE A 291 2.40 4.15 -13.29
CA ILE A 291 1.72 4.40 -14.57
C ILE A 291 2.77 4.71 -15.65
N SER A 292 2.57 4.19 -16.87
CA SER A 292 3.45 4.52 -17.98
C SER A 292 3.22 5.96 -18.43
N GLU A 293 4.23 6.58 -19.05
CA GLU A 293 4.06 7.96 -19.54
C GLU A 293 2.93 8.05 -20.57
N TYR A 294 2.83 7.05 -21.45
CA TYR A 294 1.75 6.94 -22.43
C TYR A 294 0.36 6.87 -21.76
N ASP A 295 0.18 5.99 -20.78
CA ASP A 295 -1.12 5.85 -20.10
C ASP A 295 -1.47 7.11 -19.29
N LYS A 296 -0.47 7.79 -18.73
CA LYS A 296 -0.63 9.05 -18.01
C LYS A 296 -1.05 10.18 -18.95
N GLU A 297 -0.35 10.36 -20.07
CA GLU A 297 -0.69 11.34 -21.10
C GLU A 297 -2.10 11.09 -21.66
N LEU A 298 -2.44 9.82 -21.92
CA LEU A 298 -3.78 9.44 -22.38
C LEU A 298 -4.87 9.76 -21.35
N ALA A 299 -4.62 9.49 -20.07
CA ALA A 299 -5.55 9.82 -18.98
C ALA A 299 -5.75 11.35 -18.86
N LEU A 300 -4.66 12.12 -18.91
CA LEU A 300 -4.70 13.60 -18.88
C LEU A 300 -5.43 14.17 -20.09
N TRP A 301 -5.19 13.64 -21.30
CA TRP A 301 -5.90 14.05 -22.51
C TRP A 301 -7.41 13.79 -22.42
N ARG A 302 -7.81 12.62 -21.91
CA ARG A 302 -9.23 12.29 -21.68
C ARG A 302 -9.86 13.23 -20.66
N MET A 303 -9.16 13.53 -19.57
CA MET A 303 -9.62 14.49 -18.56
C MET A 303 -9.80 15.87 -19.16
N GLU A 304 -8.79 16.39 -19.87
CA GLU A 304 -8.86 17.69 -20.53
C GLU A 304 -10.07 17.78 -21.47
N LYS A 305 -10.34 16.72 -22.24
CA LYS A 305 -11.52 16.64 -23.10
C LYS A 305 -12.82 16.81 -22.30
N ILE A 306 -12.96 16.09 -21.17
CA ILE A 306 -14.13 16.22 -20.30
C ILE A 306 -14.26 17.64 -19.75
N LEU A 307 -13.17 18.23 -19.24
CA LEU A 307 -13.18 19.60 -18.71
C LEU A 307 -13.64 20.61 -19.76
N ASN A 308 -13.14 20.47 -20.99
CA ASN A 308 -13.52 21.32 -22.12
C ASN A 308 -14.99 21.14 -22.53
N GLU A 309 -15.53 19.92 -22.45
CA GLU A 309 -16.95 19.65 -22.69
C GLU A 309 -17.81 20.27 -21.58
N THR A 310 -17.48 20.01 -20.31
CA THR A 310 -18.21 20.51 -19.14
C THR A 310 -18.29 22.03 -19.12
N ARG A 311 -17.24 22.74 -19.54
CA ARG A 311 -17.23 24.20 -19.65
C ARG A 311 -18.18 24.78 -20.69
N LYS A 312 -18.55 24.00 -21.71
CA LYS A 312 -19.45 24.42 -22.79
C LYS A 312 -20.91 24.11 -22.51
N MET A 313 -21.20 23.34 -21.47
CA MET A 313 -22.58 23.00 -21.09
C MET A 313 -23.25 24.22 -20.45
N ASP A 314 -24.52 24.44 -20.74
CA ASP A 314 -25.34 25.38 -19.98
C ASP A 314 -25.50 24.90 -18.52
N GLU A 315 -26.06 25.75 -17.65
CA GLU A 315 -26.18 25.44 -16.22
C GLU A 315 -27.16 24.30 -15.94
N VAL A 316 -28.29 24.27 -16.65
CA VAL A 316 -29.31 23.22 -16.46
C VAL A 316 -28.73 21.85 -16.83
N THR A 317 -28.07 21.77 -17.99
CA THR A 317 -27.42 20.53 -18.44
C THR A 317 -26.32 20.07 -17.47
N PHE A 318 -25.53 21.01 -16.94
CA PHE A 318 -24.49 20.68 -15.97
C PHE A 318 -25.08 20.13 -14.67
N GLU A 319 -26.09 20.78 -14.10
CA GLU A 319 -26.72 20.32 -12.85
C GLU A 319 -27.30 18.91 -12.99
N LEU A 320 -27.87 18.59 -14.15
CA LEU A 320 -28.43 17.26 -14.43
C LEU A 320 -27.37 16.16 -14.65
N ARG A 321 -26.13 16.53 -15.01
CA ARG A 321 -25.09 15.58 -15.45
C ARG A 321 -23.82 15.57 -14.61
N LYS A 322 -23.68 16.44 -13.61
CA LYS A 322 -22.43 16.62 -12.84
C LYS A 322 -21.90 15.31 -12.22
N GLU A 323 -22.76 14.41 -11.75
CA GLU A 323 -22.39 13.10 -11.19
C GLU A 323 -21.97 12.09 -12.28
N GLU A 324 -22.55 12.17 -13.48
CA GLU A 324 -22.11 11.40 -14.65
C GLU A 324 -20.74 11.88 -15.13
N ILE A 325 -20.52 13.20 -15.21
CA ILE A 325 -19.25 13.82 -15.58
C ILE A 325 -18.14 13.38 -14.63
N CYS A 326 -18.42 13.42 -13.32
CA CYS A 326 -17.54 12.91 -12.28
C CYS A 326 -17.13 11.44 -12.53
N ARG A 327 -18.10 10.55 -12.79
CA ARG A 327 -17.80 9.14 -13.13
C ARG A 327 -16.96 9.00 -14.40
N ARG A 328 -17.18 9.84 -15.41
CA ARG A 328 -16.35 9.86 -16.63
C ARG A 328 -14.91 10.31 -16.33
N MET A 329 -14.73 11.28 -15.43
CA MET A 329 -13.39 11.72 -14.99
C MET A 329 -12.66 10.62 -14.23
N GLU A 330 -13.36 9.93 -13.31
CA GLU A 330 -12.82 8.75 -12.60
C GLU A 330 -12.37 7.67 -13.60
N ALA A 331 -13.18 7.43 -14.64
CA ALA A 331 -12.87 6.46 -15.69
C ALA A 331 -11.68 6.84 -16.58
N CYS A 332 -11.21 8.10 -16.57
CA CYS A 332 -10.06 8.51 -17.40
C CYS A 332 -8.77 7.79 -17.03
N TYR A 333 -8.61 7.48 -15.75
CA TYR A 333 -7.50 6.69 -15.24
C TYR A 333 -7.96 5.28 -14.84
N ASN A 334 -9.01 4.73 -15.49
CA ASN A 334 -9.64 3.45 -15.14
C ASN A 334 -8.60 2.39 -14.78
N PHE A 335 -8.40 2.28 -13.47
CA PHE A 335 -7.32 1.53 -12.86
C PHE A 335 -7.39 0.09 -13.30
N ASN A 336 -8.61 -0.44 -13.50
CA ASN A 336 -8.82 -1.85 -13.75
C ASN A 336 -8.25 -2.31 -15.08
N ASP A 337 -8.27 -1.46 -16.11
CA ASP A 337 -7.72 -1.79 -17.42
C ASP A 337 -6.20 -1.64 -17.41
N ILE A 338 -5.70 -0.55 -16.82
CA ILE A 338 -4.26 -0.27 -16.71
C ILE A 338 -3.55 -1.33 -15.84
N THR A 339 -4.20 -1.80 -14.78
CA THR A 339 -3.64 -2.80 -13.86
C THR A 339 -4.09 -4.22 -14.16
N GLY A 340 -4.90 -4.44 -15.20
CA GLY A 340 -5.37 -5.77 -15.59
C GLY A 340 -6.34 -6.42 -14.59
N VAL A 341 -6.86 -5.68 -13.61
CA VAL A 341 -7.89 -6.15 -12.66
C VAL A 341 -9.11 -6.67 -13.42
N SER A 342 -9.53 -5.98 -14.49
CA SER A 342 -10.66 -6.39 -15.34
C SER A 342 -10.44 -7.75 -16.04
N ARG A 343 -9.20 -8.22 -16.10
CA ARG A 343 -8.78 -9.48 -16.73
C ARG A 343 -8.47 -10.59 -15.73
N ARG A 344 -8.67 -10.36 -14.42
CA ARG A 344 -8.47 -11.40 -13.41
C ARG A 344 -9.48 -12.53 -13.62
N SER A 345 -9.03 -13.77 -13.49
CA SER A 345 -9.96 -14.90 -13.46
C SER A 345 -10.85 -14.81 -12.22
N LYS A 346 -12.06 -15.36 -12.30
CA LYS A 346 -13.03 -15.38 -11.19
C LYS A 346 -12.38 -15.88 -9.89
N ASN A 347 -11.56 -16.94 -9.95
CA ASN A 347 -10.88 -17.47 -8.77
C ASN A 347 -9.89 -16.49 -8.13
N ILE A 348 -9.15 -15.72 -8.92
CA ILE A 348 -8.23 -14.70 -8.41
C ILE A 348 -9.01 -13.55 -7.80
N GLN A 349 -10.13 -13.13 -8.41
CA GLN A 349 -10.98 -12.10 -7.83
C GLN A 349 -11.53 -12.52 -6.46
N LEU A 350 -12.05 -13.76 -6.34
CA LEU A 350 -12.52 -14.30 -5.06
C LEU A 350 -11.40 -14.31 -4.01
N TYR A 351 -10.19 -14.70 -4.41
CA TYR A 351 -9.03 -14.70 -3.51
C TYR A 351 -8.69 -13.28 -3.01
N VAL A 352 -8.65 -12.28 -3.90
CA VAL A 352 -8.38 -10.88 -3.52
C VAL A 352 -9.46 -10.33 -2.60
N ASN A 353 -10.74 -10.62 -2.89
CA ASN A 353 -11.86 -10.23 -2.03
C ASN A 353 -11.70 -10.80 -0.61
N ALA A 354 -11.36 -12.09 -0.52
CA ALA A 354 -11.11 -12.74 0.77
C ALA A 354 -9.87 -12.21 1.49
N MET A 355 -8.81 -11.87 0.75
CA MET A 355 -7.58 -11.28 1.31
C MET A 355 -7.89 -9.99 2.09
N TYR A 356 -8.72 -9.09 1.55
CA TYR A 356 -9.08 -7.86 2.25
C TYR A 356 -10.01 -8.11 3.44
N LEU A 357 -11.03 -8.96 3.26
CA LEU A 357 -12.03 -9.20 4.31
C LEU A 357 -11.45 -9.98 5.50
N LEU A 358 -10.51 -10.89 5.25
CA LEU A 358 -9.86 -11.70 6.27
C LEU A 358 -8.46 -11.19 6.63
N PHE A 359 -8.13 -9.95 6.27
CA PHE A 359 -6.80 -9.41 6.54
C PHE A 359 -6.50 -9.41 8.05
N PRO A 360 -5.27 -9.77 8.49
CA PRO A 360 -4.93 -9.86 9.90
C PRO A 360 -5.20 -8.56 10.68
N GLY A 361 -5.78 -8.71 11.88
CA GLY A 361 -6.11 -7.59 12.75
C GLY A 361 -7.41 -6.85 12.42
N ASN A 362 -8.30 -7.48 11.63
CA ASN A 362 -9.67 -7.02 11.40
C ASN A 362 -10.65 -7.45 12.53
N ASP A 363 -10.26 -8.33 13.46
CA ASP A 363 -11.14 -8.78 14.57
C ASP A 363 -11.67 -7.61 15.40
N THR A 364 -10.83 -6.61 15.67
CA THR A 364 -11.23 -5.40 16.40
C THR A 364 -12.27 -4.60 15.62
N LEU A 365 -12.14 -4.54 14.29
CA LEU A 365 -13.10 -3.87 13.42
C LEU A 365 -14.43 -4.62 13.40
N TYR A 366 -14.42 -5.95 13.23
CA TYR A 366 -15.64 -6.76 13.26
C TYR A 366 -16.33 -6.72 14.63
N SER A 367 -15.58 -6.81 15.72
CA SER A 367 -16.12 -6.69 17.08
C SER A 367 -16.83 -5.37 17.30
N ARG A 368 -16.23 -4.27 16.81
CA ARG A 368 -16.85 -2.94 16.88
C ARG A 368 -18.13 -2.85 16.06
N LEU A 369 -18.11 -3.33 14.82
CA LEU A 369 -19.29 -3.31 13.95
C LEU A 369 -20.43 -4.16 14.53
N ALA A 370 -20.12 -5.30 15.14
CA ALA A 370 -21.10 -6.15 15.82
C ALA A 370 -21.76 -5.48 17.02
N ASN A 371 -21.06 -4.56 17.71
CA ASN A 371 -21.59 -3.81 18.86
C ASN A 371 -22.39 -2.56 18.45
N ALA A 372 -22.25 -2.10 17.21
CA ALA A 372 -22.93 -0.91 16.70
C ALA A 372 -24.31 -1.21 16.07
N GLN A 373 -24.64 -2.49 15.88
CA GLN A 373 -25.91 -2.99 15.35
C GLN A 373 -26.69 -3.72 16.44
#